data_AF-L0J642-F1
#
_entry.id   AF-L0J642-F1
#
_cell.length_a   1.000
_cell.length_b   1.000
_cell.length_c   1.000
_cell.angle_alpha   90.00
_cell.angle_beta   90.00
_cell.angle_gamma   90.00
#
_symmetry.space_group_name_H-M   'P 1'
#
loop_
_entity.id
_entity.type
_entity.pdbx_description
1 polymer ?
#
loop_
_entity_poly.entity_id
_entity_poly.type
_entity_poly.pdbx_seq_one_letter_code
_entity_poly.pdbx_strand_id
1 'polypeptide(L)'
;MAREKKPTADQIPVLEDLRRAAALRNEAYRHYLSVFHRALEAGVGPSVIARYASISPQAANSTRNRLEATGDDTEAPATVDDVLNRAGFPTRPGKEHRPARGRRKSAS
;
A
#
# COMPACT_ATOMS: atom_id res chain seq x y z
N MET A 1 17.75 -23.46 25.69
CA MET A 1 17.29 -23.35 24.29
C MET A 1 15.85 -23.84 24.23
N ALA A 2 14.89 -22.97 23.89
CA ALA A 2 13.49 -23.38 23.78
C ALA A 2 13.33 -24.25 22.53
N ARG A 3 12.83 -25.48 22.67
CA ARG A 3 12.42 -26.29 21.51
C ARG A 3 11.31 -25.55 20.77
N GLU A 4 11.53 -25.21 19.50
CA GLU A 4 10.47 -24.69 18.64
C GLU A 4 9.33 -25.71 18.61
N LYS A 5 8.18 -25.32 19.18
CA LYS A 5 6.97 -26.14 19.12
C LYS A 5 6.48 -26.10 17.68
N LYS A 6 6.44 -27.26 17.03
CA LYS A 6 5.80 -27.40 15.71
C LYS A 6 4.31 -27.06 15.86
N PRO A 7 3.71 -26.35 14.88
CA PRO A 7 2.27 -26.09 14.89
C PRO A 7 1.47 -27.39 14.90
N THR A 8 0.32 -27.39 15.59
CA THR A 8 -0.66 -28.48 15.49
C THR A 8 -1.38 -28.45 14.14
N ALA A 9 -2.03 -29.55 13.77
CA ALA A 9 -2.81 -29.64 12.52
C ALA A 9 -3.86 -28.52 12.42
N ASP A 10 -4.53 -28.18 13.53
CA ASP A 10 -5.53 -27.11 13.58
C ASP A 10 -4.93 -25.70 13.52
N GLN A 11 -3.66 -25.54 13.92
CA GLN A 11 -2.96 -24.25 13.85
C GLN A 11 -2.45 -23.94 12.45
N ILE A 12 -2.15 -24.96 11.64
CA ILE A 12 -1.58 -24.78 10.29
C ILE A 12 -2.47 -23.90 9.41
N PRO A 13 -3.80 -24.11 9.28
CA PRO A 13 -4.66 -23.24 8.47
C PRO A 13 -4.62 -21.78 8.90
N VAL A 14 -4.68 -21.51 10.22
CA VAL A 14 -4.64 -20.14 10.76
C VAL A 14 -3.30 -19.46 10.47
N LEU A 15 -2.20 -20.21 10.55
CA LEU A 15 -0.87 -19.69 10.23
C LEU A 15 -0.70 -19.40 8.73
N GLU A 16 -1.31 -20.20 7.86
CA GLU A 16 -1.34 -19.92 6.42
C GLU A 16 -2.15 -18.66 6.10
N ASP A 17 -3.30 -18.47 6.74
CA ASP A 17 -4.09 -17.25 6.60
C ASP A 17 -3.32 -16.02 7.11
N LEU A 18 -2.64 -16.15 8.26
CA LEU A 18 -1.77 -15.09 8.78
C LEU A 18 -0.62 -14.79 7.81
N ARG A 19 -0.01 -15.80 7.20
CA ARG A 19 1.06 -15.63 6.20
C ARG A 19 0.56 -14.83 5.00
N ARG A 20 -0.63 -15.14 4.48
CA ARG A 20 -1.26 -14.40 3.38
C ARG A 20 -1.59 -12.98 3.77
N ALA A 21 -2.16 -12.77 4.95
CA ALA A 21 -2.46 -11.44 5.48
C ALA A 21 -1.18 -10.61 5.69
N ALA A 22 -0.09 -11.23 6.14
CA ALA A 22 1.21 -10.58 6.30
C ALA A 22 1.80 -10.13 4.95
N ALA A 23 1.71 -10.97 3.91
CA ALA A 23 2.13 -10.60 2.56
C ALA A 23 1.36 -9.38 2.04
N LEU A 24 0.02 -9.39 2.18
CA LEU A 24 -0.82 -8.25 1.81
C LEU A 24 -0.46 -6.98 2.58
N ARG A 25 -0.29 -7.09 3.90
CA ARG A 25 0.09 -5.97 4.77
C ARG A 25 1.42 -5.36 4.32
N ASN A 26 2.40 -6.19 3.97
CA ASN A 26 3.72 -5.72 3.56
C ASN A 26 3.66 -4.95 2.23
N GLU A 27 3.02 -5.51 1.21
CA GLU A 27 2.87 -4.84 -0.10
C GLU A 27 2.03 -3.56 0.01
N ALA A 28 0.93 -3.60 0.78
CA ALA A 28 0.10 -2.42 1.05
C ALA A 28 0.89 -1.33 1.78
N TYR A 29 1.77 -1.71 2.71
CA TYR A 29 2.58 -0.75 3.45
C TYR A 29 3.66 -0.12 2.57
N ARG A 30 4.30 -0.90 1.68
CA ARG A 30 5.24 -0.36 0.68
C ARG A 30 4.54 0.63 -0.25
N HIS A 31 3.36 0.29 -0.75
CA HIS A 31 2.54 1.20 -1.55
C HIS A 31 2.19 2.47 -0.79
N TYR A 32 1.74 2.35 0.47
CA TYR A 32 1.43 3.49 1.33
C TYR A 32 2.64 4.43 1.50
N LEU A 33 3.82 3.88 1.76
CA LEU A 33 5.04 4.67 1.90
C LEU A 33 5.42 5.40 0.61
N SER A 34 5.32 4.74 -0.55
CA SER A 34 5.57 5.37 -1.85
C SER A 34 4.60 6.53 -2.13
N VAL A 35 3.30 6.34 -1.88
CA VAL A 35 2.30 7.40 -2.04
C VAL A 35 2.52 8.54 -1.05
N PHE A 36 2.90 8.23 0.19
CA PHE A 36 3.24 9.23 1.20
C PHE A 36 4.45 10.06 0.76
N HIS A 37 5.51 9.41 0.26
CA HIS A 37 6.70 10.08 -0.24
C HIS A 37 6.36 11.04 -1.39
N ARG A 38 5.59 10.58 -2.38
CA ARG A 38 5.12 11.41 -3.50
C ARG A 38 4.29 12.62 -3.04
N ALA A 39 3.50 12.46 -1.97
CA ALA A 39 2.76 13.59 -1.39
C ALA A 39 3.71 14.64 -0.78
N LEU A 40 4.77 14.20 -0.10
CA LEU A 40 5.81 15.11 0.41
C LEU A 40 6.55 15.83 -0.73
N GLU A 41 6.93 15.11 -1.79
CA GLU A 41 7.58 15.69 -2.97
C GLU A 41 6.70 16.72 -3.68
N ALA A 42 5.38 16.50 -3.68
CA ALA A 42 4.40 17.46 -4.16
C ALA A 42 4.17 18.66 -3.21
N GLY A 43 4.91 18.74 -2.09
CA GLY A 43 4.83 19.82 -1.12
C GLY A 43 3.69 19.69 -0.11
N VAL A 44 3.02 18.55 -0.03
CA VAL A 44 1.94 18.33 0.94
C VAL A 44 2.52 18.10 2.33
N GLY A 45 2.21 19.00 3.26
CA GLY A 45 2.71 18.91 4.63
C GLY A 45 2.13 17.71 5.41
N PRO A 46 2.88 17.13 6.37
CA PRO A 46 2.44 15.96 7.16
C PRO A 46 1.09 16.14 7.87
N SER A 47 0.76 17.36 8.31
CA SER A 47 -0.53 17.65 8.96
C SER A 47 -1.73 17.50 8.01
N VAL A 48 -1.56 17.85 6.74
CA VAL A 48 -2.59 17.68 5.71
C VAL A 48 -2.73 16.20 5.36
N ILE A 49 -1.60 15.50 5.18
CA ILE A 49 -1.58 14.06 4.94
C ILE A 49 -2.29 13.32 6.09
N ALA A 50 -1.98 13.67 7.35
CA ALA A 50 -2.59 13.07 8.52
C ALA A 50 -4.13 13.16 8.49
N ARG A 51 -4.65 14.34 8.16
CA ARG A 51 -6.10 14.58 8.05
C ARG A 51 -6.73 13.76 6.92
N TYR A 52 -6.14 13.78 5.72
CA TYR A 52 -6.70 13.06 4.57
C TYR A 52 -6.61 11.54 4.72
N ALA A 53 -5.51 11.04 5.27
CA ALA A 53 -5.30 9.61 5.50
C ALA A 53 -5.97 9.09 6.79
N SER A 54 -6.65 9.96 7.55
CA SER A 54 -7.28 9.61 8.84
C SER A 54 -6.31 8.95 9.83
N ILE A 55 -5.08 9.46 9.91
CA ILE A 55 -4.05 9.01 10.87
C ILE A 55 -3.69 10.12 11.85
N SER A 56 -3.02 9.77 12.95
CA SER A 56 -2.56 10.77 13.89
C SER A 56 -1.42 11.64 13.29
N PRO A 57 -1.30 12.92 13.69
CA PRO A 57 -0.16 13.75 13.30
C PRO A 57 1.19 13.13 13.70
N GLN A 58 1.24 12.41 14.83
CA GLN A 58 2.44 11.70 15.28
C GLN A 58 2.82 10.58 14.29
N ALA A 59 1.85 9.82 13.78
CA ALA A 59 2.11 8.77 12.80
C ALA A 59 2.60 9.35 11.46
N ALA A 60 2.03 10.46 11.00
CA ALA A 60 2.50 11.14 9.80
C ALA A 60 3.94 11.65 9.93
N ASN A 61 4.27 12.30 11.05
CA ASN A 61 5.63 12.77 11.33
C ASN A 61 6.62 11.61 11.46
N SER A 62 6.23 10.52 12.13
CA SER A 62 7.06 9.32 12.24
C SER A 62 7.33 8.69 10.87
N THR A 63 6.32 8.70 9.98
CA THR A 63 6.47 8.19 8.61
C THR A 63 7.42 9.05 7.79
N ARG A 64 7.28 10.37 7.85
CA ARG A 64 8.21 11.31 7.18
C ARG A 64 9.66 11.06 7.62
N ASN A 65 9.92 11.04 8.93
CA ASN A 65 11.26 10.84 9.46
C ASN A 65 11.84 9.46 9.06
N ARG A 66 11.00 8.43 8.93
CA ARG A 66 11.42 7.11 8.44
C ARG A 66 11.85 7.18 6.98
N LEU A 67 11.06 7.83 6.13
CA LEU A 67 11.37 7.99 4.69
C LEU A 67 12.67 8.77 4.46
N GLU A 68 12.92 9.81 5.27
CA GLU A 68 14.19 10.55 5.25
C GLU A 68 15.40 9.65 5.54
N ALA A 69 15.23 8.60 6.35
CA ALA A 69 16.30 7.68 6.71
C ALA A 69 16.49 6.51 5.72
N THR A 70 15.40 6.03 5.09
CA THR A 70 15.44 4.84 4.23
C THR A 70 15.48 5.14 2.73
N GLY A 71 15.13 6.36 2.32
CA GLY A 71 14.99 6.72 0.91
C GLY A 71 13.71 6.16 0.27
N ASP A 72 13.58 6.38 -1.04
CA ASP A 72 12.43 5.93 -1.85
C ASP A 72 12.57 4.46 -2.28
N ASP A 73 11.48 3.71 -2.19
CA ASP A 73 11.40 2.31 -2.63
C ASP A 73 10.90 2.28 -4.07
N THR A 74 11.83 2.30 -5.03
CA THR A 74 11.50 2.30 -6.48
C THR A 74 10.78 1.03 -6.93
N GLU A 75 10.84 -0.04 -6.13
CA GLU A 75 10.19 -1.31 -6.40
C GLU A 75 8.83 -1.43 -5.70
N ALA A 76 8.33 -0.37 -5.03
CA ALA A 76 7.04 -0.39 -4.38
C ALA A 76 5.89 -0.60 -5.39
N PRO A 77 4.79 -1.27 -4.99
CA PRO A 77 3.61 -1.39 -5.85
C PRO A 77 3.07 0.00 -6.24
N ALA A 78 2.73 0.17 -7.52
CA ALA A 78 2.24 1.45 -8.03
C ALA A 78 0.73 1.64 -7.82
N THR A 79 -0.02 0.54 -7.74
CA THR A 79 -1.48 0.53 -7.60
C THR A 79 -1.96 -0.47 -6.55
N VAL A 80 -3.22 -0.34 -6.13
CA VAL A 80 -3.88 -1.33 -5.25
C VAL A 80 -3.98 -2.71 -5.92
N ASP A 81 -4.18 -2.76 -7.24
CA ASP A 81 -4.19 -4.02 -7.97
C ASP A 81 -2.80 -4.67 -7.97
N ASP A 82 -1.72 -3.89 -8.09
CA ASP A 82 -0.36 -4.42 -7.96
C ASP A 82 -0.12 -4.99 -6.56
N VAL A 83 -0.62 -4.33 -5.51
CA VAL A 83 -0.55 -4.85 -4.13
C VAL A 83 -1.21 -6.21 -4.03
N LEU A 84 -2.44 -6.34 -4.54
CA LEU A 84 -3.18 -7.60 -4.51
C LEU A 84 -2.47 -8.70 -5.31
N ASN A 85 -2.05 -8.38 -6.53
CA ASN A 85 -1.35 -9.31 -7.41
C ASN A 85 -0.04 -9.82 -6.79
N ARG A 86 0.79 -8.92 -6.26
CA ARG A 86 2.06 -9.26 -5.62
C ARG A 86 1.88 -10.03 -4.31
N ALA A 87 0.81 -9.75 -3.58
CA ALA A 87 0.44 -10.52 -2.39
C ALA A 87 -0.20 -11.89 -2.71
N GLY A 88 -0.32 -12.26 -4.00
CA GLY A 88 -0.87 -13.55 -4.43
C GLY A 88 -2.39 -13.63 -4.43
N PHE A 89 -3.08 -12.49 -4.39
CA PHE A 89 -4.53 -12.40 -4.52
C PHE A 89 -4.88 -12.25 -6.02
N PRO A 90 -5.73 -13.12 -6.57
CA PRO A 90 -6.08 -13.05 -7.99
C PRO A 90 -6.80 -11.73 -8.28
N THR A 91 -6.34 -11.02 -9.31
CA THR A 91 -7.07 -9.88 -9.86
C THR A 91 -8.40 -10.38 -10.41
N ARG A 92 -9.52 -9.81 -9.94
CA ARG A 92 -10.79 -10.00 -10.64
C ARG A 92 -10.63 -9.39 -12.04
N PRO A 93 -11.01 -10.08 -13.14
CA PRO A 93 -10.92 -9.49 -14.46
C PRO A 93 -11.74 -8.18 -14.50
N GLY A 94 -11.10 -7.14 -15.05
CA GLY A 94 -11.34 -5.75 -14.70
C GLY A 94 -12.68 -5.15 -15.08
N LYS A 95 -13.01 -4.01 -14.45
CA LYS A 95 -13.66 -2.91 -15.17
C LYS A 95 -12.56 -1.99 -15.66
N GLU A 96 -12.19 -2.14 -16.93
CA GLU A 96 -11.32 -1.18 -17.61
C GLU A 96 -11.86 0.24 -17.40
N HIS A 97 -11.05 1.11 -16.80
CA HIS A 97 -11.34 2.53 -16.73
C HIS A 97 -11.16 3.11 -18.14
N ARG A 98 -12.23 3.09 -18.93
CA ARG A 98 -12.28 3.69 -20.25
C ARG A 98 -12.07 5.20 -20.09
N PRO A 99 -10.98 5.81 -20.59
CA PRO A 99 -10.81 7.25 -20.51
C PRO A 99 -11.94 7.91 -21.30
N ALA A 100 -12.65 8.85 -20.66
CA ALA A 100 -13.71 9.61 -21.27
C ALA A 100 -13.15 10.33 -22.51
N ARG A 101 -13.51 9.81 -23.69
CA ARG A 101 -13.09 10.35 -24.98
C ARG A 101 -13.62 11.78 -25.08
N GLY A 102 -12.69 12.73 -25.23
CA GLY A 102 -12.95 14.16 -25.23
C GLY A 102 -14.11 14.56 -26.15
N ARG A 103 -15.09 15.27 -25.57
CA ARG A 103 -16.11 15.99 -26.29
C ARG A 103 -15.44 17.17 -27.00
N ARG A 104 -15.08 16.98 -28.27
CA ARG A 104 -14.64 18.05 -29.16
C ARG A 104 -15.71 19.15 -29.17
N LYS A 105 -15.29 20.38 -28.88
CA LYS A 105 -16.06 21.59 -29.19
C LYS A 105 -16.22 21.66 -30.70
N SER A 106 -17.45 21.66 -31.19
CA SER A 106 -17.79 22.19 -32.51
C SER A 106 -18.21 23.64 -32.30
N ALA A 107 -17.32 24.56 -32.66
CA ALA A 107 -17.67 25.94 -32.96
C ALA A 107 -17.94 26.02 -34.46
N SER A 108 -19.15 26.44 -34.82
CA SER A 108 -19.53 27.21 -36.00
C SER A 108 -21.02 27.49 -35.91
#